data_AF-A0A060C2P7-F1
#
_entry.id   AF-A0A060C2P7-F1
#
_cell.length_a   1.000
_cell.length_b   1.000
_cell.length_c   1.000
_cell.angle_alpha   90.00
_cell.angle_beta   90.00
_cell.angle_gamma   90.00
#
_symmetry.space_group_name_H-M   'P 1'
#
loop_
_entity.id
_entity.type
_entity.pdbx_description
1 polymer ?
#
loop_
_entity_poly.entity_id
_entity_poly.type
_entity_poly.pdbx_seq_one_letter_code
_entity_poly.pdbx_strand_id
1 'polypeptide(L)'
;GLDNIDFLVADLRELAAHDAGDAPFDFIVLHGLWAWVGEDVREAILAFIARRLAPGGLACLAYMSHPGASQVQGAQKLLREAARHAQGDSGQRAVAALGLLAQLSEHGAGYFSEYPGMQRQLEAMQREAPAYLAHEFLGAH
;
A
#
# COMPACT_ATOMS: atom_id res chain seq x y z
N GLY A 1 28.19 3.42 -14.29
CA GLY A 1 26.83 2.89 -14.09
C GLY A 1 26.91 1.79 -13.06
N LEU A 2 25.78 1.23 -12.67
CA LEU A 2 25.73 -0.08 -12.01
C LEU A 2 25.37 -1.10 -13.09
N ASP A 3 26.15 -2.18 -13.19
CA ASP A 3 26.03 -3.15 -14.28
C ASP A 3 25.44 -4.48 -13.77
N ASN A 4 24.96 -4.48 -12.52
CA ASN A 4 24.48 -5.63 -11.76
C ASN A 4 23.04 -5.44 -11.26
N ILE A 5 22.28 -4.53 -11.89
CA ILE A 5 20.90 -4.23 -11.53
C ILE A 5 20.09 -3.88 -12.77
N ASP A 6 18.93 -4.52 -12.89
CA ASP A 6 17.96 -4.24 -13.93
C ASP A 6 16.66 -3.73 -13.31
N PHE A 7 16.09 -2.66 -13.89
CA PHE A 7 14.80 -2.11 -13.50
C PHE A 7 13.77 -2.41 -14.58
N LEU A 8 12.77 -3.21 -14.24
CA LEU A 8 11.72 -3.64 -15.15
C LEU A 8 10.42 -2.92 -14.79
N VAL A 9 9.86 -2.20 -15.75
CA VAL A 9 8.49 -1.67 -15.66
C VAL A 9 7.55 -2.72 -16.25
N ALA A 10 6.83 -3.42 -15.40
CA ALA A 10 5.95 -4.51 -15.80
C ALA A 10 4.75 -4.65 -14.85
N ASP A 11 3.66 -5.22 -15.39
CA ASP A 11 2.58 -5.73 -14.57
C ASP A 11 2.96 -7.10 -14.01
N LEU A 12 2.74 -7.33 -12.71
CA LEU A 12 3.06 -8.61 -12.05
C LEU A 12 2.27 -9.78 -12.63
N ARG A 13 1.08 -9.54 -13.16
CA ARG A 13 0.24 -10.57 -13.80
C ARG A 13 0.87 -11.04 -15.10
N GLU A 14 1.41 -10.11 -15.89
CA GLU A 14 2.14 -10.43 -17.11
C GLU A 14 3.48 -11.09 -16.79
N LEU A 15 4.19 -10.57 -15.79
CA LEU A 15 5.47 -11.13 -15.35
C LEU A 15 5.34 -12.57 -14.82
N ALA A 16 4.25 -12.86 -14.10
CA ALA A 16 3.95 -14.21 -13.63
C ALA A 16 3.50 -15.14 -14.75
N ALA A 17 2.91 -14.61 -15.83
CA ALA A 17 2.54 -15.39 -17.01
C ALA A 17 3.76 -15.71 -17.89
N HIS A 18 4.71 -14.78 -18.01
CA HIS A 18 5.91 -14.96 -18.80
C HIS A 18 6.89 -15.95 -18.17
N ASP A 19 7.22 -16.99 -18.95
CA ASP A 19 8.36 -17.87 -18.69
C ASP A 19 9.41 -17.58 -19.76
N ALA A 20 10.34 -16.68 -19.45
CA ALA A 20 11.42 -16.31 -20.38
C ALA A 20 12.59 -17.30 -20.35
N GLY A 21 12.51 -18.39 -19.56
CA GLY A 21 13.65 -19.28 -19.34
C GLY A 21 14.76 -18.65 -18.51
N ASP A 22 14.46 -17.56 -17.80
CA ASP A 22 15.39 -16.88 -16.92
C ASP A 22 15.79 -17.78 -15.74
N ALA A 23 17.00 -17.55 -15.21
CA ALA A 23 17.45 -18.21 -13.98
C ALA A 23 16.52 -17.90 -12.79
N PRO A 24 16.33 -18.87 -11.88
CA PRO A 24 15.60 -18.63 -10.63
C PRO A 24 16.39 -17.68 -9.72
N PHE A 25 15.68 -17.01 -8.82
CA PHE A 25 16.25 -16.13 -7.80
C PHE A 25 16.50 -16.90 -6.51
N ASP A 26 17.63 -16.62 -5.87
CA ASP A 26 17.94 -17.11 -4.52
C ASP A 26 17.09 -16.38 -3.45
N PHE A 27 16.77 -15.11 -3.71
CA PHE A 27 15.98 -14.26 -2.81
C PHE A 27 14.92 -13.50 -3.59
N ILE A 28 13.69 -13.52 -3.09
CA ILE A 28 12.60 -12.67 -3.59
C ILE A 28 12.07 -11.84 -2.43
N VAL A 29 12.05 -10.51 -2.56
CA VAL A 29 11.64 -9.59 -1.50
C VAL A 29 10.46 -8.74 -1.96
N LEU A 30 9.37 -8.80 -1.18
CA LEU A 30 8.19 -7.98 -1.35
C LEU A 30 7.96 -7.16 -0.10
N HIS A 31 8.09 -5.85 -0.22
CA HIS A 31 7.94 -4.93 0.90
C HIS A 31 6.81 -3.94 0.61
N GLY A 32 5.73 -4.01 1.39
CA GLY A 32 4.66 -3.00 1.35
C GLY A 32 3.75 -3.07 0.12
N LEU A 33 3.70 -4.19 -0.60
CA LEU A 33 2.82 -4.36 -1.77
C LEU A 33 1.57 -5.20 -1.46
N TRP A 34 1.75 -6.33 -0.77
CA TRP A 34 0.72 -7.36 -0.62
C TRP A 34 -0.62 -6.85 -0.04
N ALA A 35 -0.53 -5.95 0.94
CA ALA A 35 -1.71 -5.41 1.63
C ALA A 35 -2.54 -4.44 0.77
N TRP A 36 -1.99 -3.97 -0.35
CA TRP A 36 -2.53 -2.85 -1.15
C TRP A 36 -2.93 -3.24 -2.58
N VAL A 37 -2.91 -4.54 -2.90
CA VAL A 37 -3.23 -5.06 -4.23
C VAL A 37 -4.40 -6.03 -4.16
N GLY A 38 -5.14 -6.11 -5.28
CA GLY A 38 -6.25 -7.03 -5.45
C GLY A 38 -5.84 -8.50 -5.47
N GLU A 39 -6.83 -9.39 -5.37
CA GLU A 39 -6.62 -10.84 -5.33
C GLU A 39 -5.89 -11.36 -6.57
N ASP A 40 -6.23 -10.84 -7.75
CA ASP A 40 -5.59 -11.21 -9.02
C ASP A 40 -4.08 -10.95 -9.03
N VAL A 41 -3.66 -9.83 -8.45
CA VAL A 41 -2.23 -9.48 -8.31
C VAL A 41 -1.57 -10.33 -7.21
N ARG A 42 -2.27 -10.64 -6.11
CA ARG A 42 -1.74 -11.54 -5.07
C ARG A 42 -1.49 -12.94 -5.61
N GLU A 43 -2.43 -13.48 -6.39
CA GLU A 43 -2.25 -14.77 -7.05
C GLU A 43 -1.06 -14.74 -8.03
N ALA A 44 -0.92 -13.67 -8.82
CA ALA A 44 0.23 -13.49 -9.70
C ALA A 44 1.56 -13.45 -8.93
N ILE A 45 1.62 -12.73 -7.80
CA ILE A 45 2.79 -12.69 -6.91
C ILE A 45 3.16 -14.11 -6.45
N LEU A 46 2.19 -14.87 -5.94
CA LEU A 46 2.44 -16.23 -5.45
C LEU A 46 2.89 -17.16 -6.58
N ALA A 47 2.27 -17.06 -7.76
CA ALA A 47 2.63 -17.84 -8.93
C ALA A 47 4.06 -17.52 -9.41
N PHE A 48 4.43 -16.24 -9.40
CA PHE A 48 5.79 -15.81 -9.73
C PHE A 48 6.80 -16.39 -8.74
N ILE A 49 6.57 -16.24 -7.43
CA ILE A 49 7.45 -16.79 -6.38
C ILE A 49 7.60 -18.31 -6.55
N ALA A 50 6.50 -19.03 -6.74
CA ALA A 50 6.52 -20.49 -6.88
C ALA A 50 7.32 -20.95 -8.10
N ARG A 51 7.33 -20.19 -9.18
CA ARG A 51 8.04 -20.53 -10.42
C ARG A 51 9.50 -20.08 -10.41
N ARG A 52 9.78 -18.92 -9.80
CA ARG A 52 11.05 -18.21 -9.96
C ARG A 52 11.94 -18.29 -8.72
N LEU A 53 11.50 -18.89 -7.62
CA LEU A 53 12.35 -19.13 -6.46
C LEU A 53 13.20 -20.39 -6.65
N ALA A 54 14.50 -20.29 -6.44
CA ALA A 54 15.42 -21.42 -6.51
C ALA A 54 15.13 -22.44 -5.39
N PRO A 55 15.43 -23.75 -5.58
CA PRO A 55 15.41 -24.71 -4.50
C PRO A 55 16.30 -24.26 -3.32
N GLY A 56 15.71 -24.12 -2.13
CA GLY A 56 16.41 -23.61 -0.95
C GLY A 56 16.49 -22.07 -0.84
N GLY A 57 15.91 -21.35 -1.80
CA GLY A 57 15.81 -19.88 -1.77
C GLY A 57 14.81 -19.37 -0.73
N LEU A 58 14.84 -18.06 -0.47
CA LEU A 58 14.00 -17.39 0.52
C LEU A 58 13.09 -16.34 -0.14
N ALA A 59 11.78 -16.44 0.10
CA ALA A 59 10.82 -15.38 -0.20
C ALA A 59 10.45 -14.62 1.08
N CYS A 60 10.70 -13.30 1.09
CA CYS A 60 10.31 -12.41 2.18
C CYS A 60 9.09 -11.58 1.76
N LEU A 61 7.98 -11.71 2.47
CA LEU A 61 6.74 -11.00 2.19
C LEU A 61 6.29 -10.22 3.43
N ALA A 62 6.37 -8.89 3.35
CA ALA A 62 5.98 -7.98 4.42
C ALA A 62 4.59 -7.38 4.14
N TYR A 63 3.66 -7.52 5.11
CA TYR A 63 2.30 -7.00 5.01
C TYR A 63 1.69 -6.70 6.39
N MET A 64 0.67 -5.83 6.41
CA MET A 64 -0.11 -5.53 7.60
C MET A 64 -1.11 -6.66 7.89
N SER A 65 -1.23 -7.07 9.15
CA SER A 65 -2.12 -8.18 9.57
C SER A 65 -3.14 -7.75 10.62
N HIS A 66 -4.30 -8.42 10.63
CA HIS A 66 -5.33 -8.22 11.64
C HIS A 66 -4.98 -8.91 12.97
N PRO A 67 -5.43 -8.37 14.12
CA PRO A 67 -6.28 -7.18 14.27
C PRO A 67 -5.53 -5.83 14.24
N GLY A 68 -4.20 -5.81 14.26
CA GLY A 68 -3.40 -4.57 14.33
C GLY A 68 -3.63 -3.61 13.17
N ALA A 69 -3.84 -4.15 11.97
CA ALA A 69 -4.13 -3.36 10.77
C ALA A 69 -5.51 -2.68 10.77
N SER A 70 -6.47 -3.16 11.58
CA SER A 70 -7.87 -2.74 11.52
C SER A 70 -8.05 -1.24 11.75
N GLN A 71 -7.24 -0.66 12.64
CA GLN A 71 -7.28 0.77 12.95
C GLN A 71 -6.88 1.57 11.70
N VAL A 72 -5.68 1.34 11.17
CA VAL A 72 -5.19 2.06 9.98
C VAL A 72 -6.11 1.91 8.78
N GLN A 73 -6.64 0.70 8.53
CA GLN A 73 -7.59 0.45 7.45
C GLN A 73 -8.93 1.20 7.64
N GLY A 74 -9.41 1.37 8.88
CA GLY A 74 -10.61 2.16 9.17
C GLY A 74 -10.42 3.62 8.80
N ALA A 75 -9.31 4.23 9.23
CA ALA A 75 -8.95 5.60 8.84
C ALA A 75 -8.76 5.75 7.33
N GLN A 76 -8.07 4.80 6.69
CA GLN A 76 -7.87 4.81 5.24
C GLN A 76 -9.22 4.77 4.49
N LYS A 77 -10.17 3.93 4.91
CA LYS A 77 -11.51 3.88 4.31
C LYS A 77 -12.23 5.23 4.42
N LEU A 78 -12.20 5.87 5.59
CA LEU A 78 -12.78 7.21 5.78
C LEU A 78 -12.10 8.25 4.87
N LEU A 79 -10.77 8.22 4.80
CA LEU A 79 -9.98 9.12 3.96
C LEU A 79 -10.33 8.94 2.48
N ARG A 80 -10.44 7.70 2.00
CA ARG A 80 -10.84 7.38 0.63
C ARG A 80 -12.24 7.86 0.31
N GLU A 81 -13.20 7.58 1.18
CA GLU A 81 -14.58 8.04 0.96
C GLU A 81 -14.67 9.57 0.96
N ALA A 82 -13.99 10.26 1.88
CA ALA A 82 -13.91 11.71 1.86
C ALA A 82 -13.26 12.25 0.57
N ALA A 83 -12.18 11.62 0.10
CA ALA A 83 -11.47 12.02 -1.11
C ALA A 83 -12.31 11.85 -2.38
N ARG A 84 -13.23 10.88 -2.43
CA ARG A 84 -14.17 10.69 -3.57
C ARG A 84 -15.11 11.87 -3.76
N HIS A 85 -15.39 12.61 -2.69
CA HIS A 85 -16.26 13.80 -2.72
C HIS A 85 -15.49 15.12 -2.80
N ALA A 86 -14.15 15.08 -2.70
CA ALA A 86 -13.31 16.25 -2.84
C ALA A 86 -13.07 16.61 -4.32
N GLN A 87 -12.82 17.89 -4.56
CA GLN A 87 -12.49 18.42 -5.90
C GLN A 87 -10.98 18.45 -6.11
N GLY A 88 -10.56 18.40 -7.38
CA GLY A 88 -9.15 18.52 -7.77
C GLY A 88 -8.47 17.22 -8.16
N ASP A 89 -7.14 17.31 -8.34
CA ASP A 89 -6.28 16.16 -8.62
C ASP A 89 -6.16 15.22 -7.39
N SER A 90 -5.51 14.07 -7.57
CA SER A 90 -5.42 13.05 -6.52
C SER A 90 -4.73 13.57 -5.24
N GLY A 91 -3.73 14.43 -5.37
CA GLY A 91 -3.03 15.03 -4.22
C GLY A 91 -3.92 16.04 -3.50
N GLN A 92 -4.60 16.91 -4.25
CA GLN A 92 -5.54 17.89 -3.70
C GLN A 92 -6.68 17.19 -2.95
N ARG A 93 -7.25 16.12 -3.52
CA ARG A 93 -8.29 15.31 -2.87
C ARG A 93 -7.78 14.62 -1.60
N ALA A 94 -6.54 14.10 -1.62
CA ALA A 94 -5.94 13.47 -0.44
C ALA A 94 -5.77 14.48 0.72
N VAL A 95 -5.28 15.68 0.42
CA VAL A 95 -5.11 16.76 1.41
C VAL A 95 -6.46 17.20 1.97
N ALA A 96 -7.47 17.41 1.11
CA ALA A 96 -8.81 17.79 1.56
C ALA A 96 -9.45 16.74 2.46
N ALA A 97 -9.34 15.46 2.09
CA ALA A 97 -9.82 14.34 2.90
C ALA A 97 -9.11 14.26 4.25
N LEU A 98 -7.78 14.40 4.27
CA LEU A 98 -7.01 14.42 5.51
C LEU A 98 -7.41 15.56 6.44
N GLY A 99 -7.72 16.74 5.88
CA GLY A 99 -8.25 17.88 6.63
C GLY A 99 -9.59 17.55 7.32
N LEU A 100 -10.50 16.88 6.62
CA LEU A 100 -11.77 16.43 7.21
C LEU A 100 -11.55 15.44 8.36
N LEU A 101 -10.65 14.46 8.18
CA LEU A 101 -10.34 13.49 9.22
C LEU A 101 -9.70 14.15 10.46
N ALA A 102 -8.84 15.15 10.25
CA ALA A 102 -8.28 15.94 11.34
C ALA A 102 -9.36 16.68 12.14
N GLN A 103 -10.30 17.33 11.44
CA GLN A 103 -11.45 17.99 12.10
C GLN A 103 -12.31 17.00 12.89
N LEU A 104 -12.60 15.82 12.34
CA LEU A 104 -13.34 14.77 13.04
C LEU A 104 -12.60 14.27 14.30
N SER A 105 -11.28 14.15 14.23
CA SER A 105 -10.45 13.78 15.36
C SER A 105 -10.45 14.85 16.45
N GLU A 106 -10.30 16.13 16.09
CA GLU A 106 -10.31 17.26 17.02
C GLU A 106 -11.65 17.40 17.77
N HIS A 107 -12.76 17.02 17.12
CA HIS A 107 -14.10 17.08 17.71
C HIS A 107 -14.54 15.77 18.38
N GLY A 108 -13.62 14.82 18.58
CA GLY A 108 -13.87 13.61 19.36
C GLY A 108 -14.84 12.61 18.72
N ALA A 109 -14.90 12.54 17.39
CA ALA A 109 -15.71 11.51 16.72
C ALA A 109 -15.29 10.11 17.21
N GLY A 110 -16.27 9.24 17.48
CA GLY A 110 -16.09 8.02 18.29
C GLY A 110 -14.90 7.14 17.90
N TYR A 111 -14.65 6.96 16.61
CA TYR A 111 -13.49 6.23 16.09
C TYR A 111 -12.14 6.79 16.59
N PHE A 112 -11.95 8.12 16.59
CA PHE A 112 -10.70 8.75 17.04
C PHE A 112 -10.59 8.77 18.57
N SER A 113 -11.72 8.81 19.27
CA SER A 113 -11.79 8.70 20.74
C SER A 113 -11.38 7.30 21.24
N GLU A 114 -11.69 6.24 20.48
CA GLU A 114 -11.31 4.86 20.79
C GLU A 114 -9.84 4.54 20.44
N TYR A 115 -9.24 5.27 19.50
CA TYR A 115 -7.88 5.04 19.04
C TYR A 115 -7.00 6.31 19.12
N PRO A 116 -6.54 6.71 20.32
CA PRO A 116 -5.74 7.93 20.51
C PRO A 116 -4.42 7.95 19.71
N GLY A 117 -3.88 6.78 19.37
CA GLY A 117 -2.71 6.67 18.48
C GLY A 117 -2.96 7.23 17.08
N MET A 118 -4.21 7.26 16.63
CA MET A 118 -4.60 7.75 15.31
C MET A 118 -4.40 9.27 15.17
N GLN A 119 -4.55 10.04 16.26
CA GLN A 119 -4.29 11.48 16.22
C GLN A 119 -2.83 11.77 15.86
N ARG A 120 -1.88 11.08 16.51
CA ARG A 120 -0.45 11.18 16.17
C ARG A 120 -0.16 10.75 14.73
N GLN A 121 -0.88 9.75 14.22
CA GLN A 121 -0.74 9.29 12.85
C GLN A 121 -1.27 10.31 11.84
N LEU A 122 -2.42 10.94 12.10
CA LEU A 122 -2.95 12.03 11.28
C LEU A 122 -1.98 13.23 11.25
N GLU A 123 -1.42 13.61 12.41
CA GLU A 123 -0.42 14.68 12.51
C GLU A 123 0.85 14.36 11.72
N ALA A 124 1.27 13.09 11.68
CA ALA A 124 2.40 12.66 10.86
C ALA A 124 2.05 12.74 9.36
N MET A 125 0.87 12.26 8.96
CA MET A 125 0.40 12.29 7.57
C MET A 125 0.30 13.72 7.03
N GLN A 126 -0.06 14.71 7.85
CA GLN A 126 -0.13 16.12 7.42
C GLN A 126 1.22 16.71 7.00
N ARG A 127 2.34 16.07 7.35
CA ARG A 127 3.70 16.51 6.99
C ARG A 127 4.20 15.88 5.69
N GLU A 128 3.47 14.90 5.15
CA GLU A 128 3.85 14.19 3.94
C GLU A 128 3.46 14.96 2.67
N ALA A 129 4.14 14.64 1.55
CA ALA A 129 3.83 15.24 0.27
C ALA A 129 2.45 14.80 -0.25
N PRO A 130 1.65 15.68 -0.90
CA PRO A 130 0.32 15.33 -1.40
C PRO A 130 0.31 14.12 -2.36
N ALA A 131 1.34 14.00 -3.21
CA ALA A 131 1.46 12.86 -4.12
C ALA A 131 1.71 11.54 -3.39
N TYR A 132 2.49 11.57 -2.31
CA TYR A 132 2.72 10.40 -1.46
C TYR A 132 1.43 9.99 -0.74
N LEU A 133 0.71 10.94 -0.16
CA LEU A 133 -0.58 10.67 0.47
C LEU A 133 -1.59 10.06 -0.49
N ALA A 134 -1.65 10.57 -1.72
CA ALA A 134 -2.50 10.02 -2.76
C ALA A 134 -2.10 8.59 -3.15
N HIS A 135 -0.80 8.32 -3.31
CA HIS A 135 -0.29 7.01 -3.66
C HIS A 135 -0.57 5.97 -2.57
N GLU A 136 -0.24 6.31 -1.33
CA GLU A 136 -0.33 5.39 -0.19
C GLU A 136 -1.79 5.15 0.23
N PHE A 137 -2.62 6.19 0.33
CA PHE A 137 -3.92 6.06 1.01
C PHE A 137 -5.14 6.03 0.09
N LEU A 138 -5.03 6.50 -1.16
CA LEU A 138 -6.16 6.48 -2.09
C LEU A 138 -6.27 5.20 -2.93
N GLY A 139 -5.28 4.31 -2.86
CA GLY A 139 -5.30 2.98 -3.48
C GLY A 139 -6.53 2.16 -3.08
N ALA A 140 -7.06 1.37 -4.01
CA ALA A 140 -8.42 0.80 -3.88
C ALA A 140 -8.52 -0.55 -3.16
N HIS A 141 -7.40 -1.15 -2.77
CA HIS A 141 -7.34 -2.55 -2.34
C HIS A 141 -6.76 -2.71 -0.94
#